data_AF-A0A9K3ILV9-F1
#
_entry.id   AF-A0A9K3ILV9-F1
#
_cell.length_a   1.000
_cell.length_b   1.000
_cell.length_c   1.000
_cell.angle_alpha   90.00
_cell.angle_beta   90.00
_cell.angle_gamma   90.00
#
_symmetry.space_group_name_H-M   'P 1'
#
loop_
_entity.id
_entity.type
_entity.pdbx_description
1 polymer ?
#
loop_
_entity_poly.entity_id
_entity_poly.type
_entity_poly.pdbx_seq_one_letter_code
_entity_poly.pdbx_strand_id
1 'polypeptide(L)'
;MLESCYRPLERCFGSGGDDGLLWNIDLKPHASGEYSIAVVQANSTLEDQAQVLTSPSATYVGVYDGHGGPEASRFITNHMFGYLQRFSAEHGGLSKEVIEKAFDATETAFVNLVRESWLDRPQIVSVGSCCLVGLISNGTLYVANVGDSRAVLGRQVAGSRISNSSTVVAERLTTDHNVGEEEVRKEVKALHPDDPHIVVYTRGVWRLKGIIQALISFILGFLLYKFDL
;
A
#
# COMPACT_ATOMS: atom_id res chain seq x y z
N MET A 1 3.56 10.74 22.99
CA MET A 1 2.39 11.29 22.29
C MET A 1 2.33 10.59 20.94
N LEU A 2 1.23 9.90 20.63
CA LEU A 2 1.00 9.36 19.28
C LEU A 2 0.59 10.55 18.40
N GLU A 3 1.41 10.92 17.43
CA GLU A 3 0.94 11.81 16.35
C GLU A 3 0.36 10.94 15.24
N SER A 4 -0.96 10.83 15.22
CA SER A 4 -1.68 10.33 14.06
C SER A 4 -1.87 11.50 13.11
N CYS A 5 -1.14 11.52 11.99
CA CYS A 5 -1.37 12.49 10.92
C CYS A 5 -2.50 11.99 10.02
N TYR A 6 -3.73 12.02 10.51
CA TYR A 6 -4.92 11.73 9.71
C TYR A 6 -5.57 13.05 9.28
N ARG A 7 -5.65 13.30 7.97
CA ARG A 7 -6.63 14.26 7.41
C ARG A 7 -7.67 13.45 6.63
N PRO A 8 -8.97 13.61 6.91
CA PRO A 8 -10.00 13.05 6.04
C PRO A 8 -9.87 13.72 4.66
N LEU A 9 -9.24 13.05 3.71
CA LEU A 9 -8.97 13.57 2.36
C LEU A 9 -10.20 13.33 1.48
N GLU A 10 -11.30 14.05 1.77
CA GLU A 10 -12.40 14.18 0.81
C GLU A 10 -11.97 15.03 -0.40
N ARG A 11 -10.98 15.92 -0.21
CA ARG A 11 -10.23 16.69 -1.22
C ARG A 11 -8.82 17.03 -0.68
N CYS A 12 -7.84 17.20 -1.56
CA CYS A 12 -6.56 17.83 -1.24
C CYS A 12 -6.81 19.26 -0.73
N PHE A 13 -7.03 19.45 0.56
CA PHE A 13 -6.90 20.76 1.20
C PHE A 13 -5.59 20.76 1.98
N GLY A 14 -4.52 21.05 1.24
CA GLY A 14 -3.21 21.33 1.80
C GLY A 14 -3.28 22.49 2.80
N SER A 15 -2.44 22.41 3.82
CA SER A 15 -2.09 23.58 4.62
C SER A 15 -0.64 23.90 4.30
N GLY A 16 -0.44 24.75 3.28
CA GLY A 16 0.87 25.23 2.84
C GLY A 16 1.17 24.86 1.39
N GLY A 17 1.15 25.85 0.50
CA GLY A 17 1.50 25.72 -0.92
C GLY A 17 0.33 26.00 -1.87
N ASP A 18 0.56 26.86 -2.85
CA ASP A 18 -0.37 27.50 -3.79
C ASP A 18 -1.04 26.54 -4.83
N ASP A 19 -0.93 25.22 -4.65
CA ASP A 19 -1.45 24.20 -5.57
C ASP A 19 -2.45 23.27 -4.84
N GLY A 20 -3.74 23.44 -5.13
CA GLY A 20 -4.82 22.65 -4.54
C GLY A 20 -4.82 21.16 -4.93
N LEU A 21 -3.92 20.71 -5.81
CA LEU A 21 -3.78 19.31 -6.21
C LEU A 21 -2.65 18.58 -5.47
N LEU A 22 -1.76 19.31 -4.82
CA LEU A 22 -0.65 18.77 -4.03
C LEU A 22 -0.98 18.85 -2.54
N TRP A 23 -0.73 17.77 -1.82
CA TRP A 23 -0.54 17.85 -0.39
C TRP A 23 0.74 17.11 0.00
N ASN A 24 1.46 17.66 0.96
CA ASN A 24 2.70 17.10 1.44
C ASN A 24 2.85 17.28 2.96
N ILE A 25 3.79 16.53 3.50
CA ILE A 25 4.38 16.77 4.80
C ILE A 25 5.88 16.93 4.53
N ASP A 26 6.41 18.10 4.86
CA ASP A 26 7.85 18.34 4.84
C ASP A 26 8.58 17.39 5.80
N LEU A 27 9.91 17.40 5.78
CA LEU A 27 10.72 16.55 6.64
C LEU A 27 10.29 16.65 8.11
N LYS A 28 9.92 15.50 8.68
CA LYS A 28 9.53 15.32 10.08
C LYS A 28 10.34 14.21 10.72
N PRO A 29 10.65 14.32 12.02
CA PRO A 29 11.34 13.27 12.72
C PRO A 29 10.48 12.01 12.88
N HIS A 30 11.14 10.85 12.87
CA HIS A 30 10.60 9.58 13.34
C HIS A 30 11.65 8.87 14.23
N ALA A 31 11.36 7.65 14.70
CA ALA A 31 12.19 6.95 15.69
C ALA A 31 13.67 6.73 15.30
N SER A 32 14.02 6.80 14.00
CA SER A 32 15.37 6.48 13.51
C SER A 32 15.85 7.40 12.40
N GLY A 33 15.28 8.60 12.26
CA GLY A 33 15.62 9.53 11.19
C GLY A 33 14.52 10.55 10.91
N GLU A 34 14.39 10.92 9.63
CA GLU A 34 13.39 11.85 9.13
C GLU A 34 12.62 11.23 7.97
N TYR A 35 11.35 11.61 7.83
CA TYR A 35 10.51 11.22 6.70
C TYR A 35 9.82 12.45 6.11
N SER A 36 9.46 12.37 4.83
CA SER A 36 8.54 13.30 4.19
C SER A 36 7.56 12.49 3.35
N ILE A 37 6.42 13.09 3.02
CA ILE A 37 5.42 12.48 2.14
C ILE A 37 4.87 13.55 1.20
N ALA A 38 4.55 13.17 -0.02
CA ALA A 38 3.85 14.04 -0.95
C ALA A 38 2.89 13.20 -1.79
N VAL A 39 1.72 13.76 -2.09
CA VAL A 39 0.72 13.15 -2.96
C VAL A 39 0.22 14.23 -3.90
N VAL A 40 0.25 13.92 -5.19
CA VAL A 40 -0.14 14.84 -6.27
C VAL A 40 -1.34 14.24 -6.99
N GLN A 41 -2.44 14.98 -7.05
CA GLN A 41 -3.65 14.53 -7.70
C GLN A 41 -3.53 14.63 -9.24
N ALA A 42 -3.64 13.48 -9.92
CA ALA A 42 -3.70 13.41 -11.39
C ALA A 42 -5.13 13.24 -11.93
N ASN A 43 -5.96 12.44 -11.25
CA ASN A 43 -7.34 12.16 -11.66
C ASN A 43 -8.31 13.26 -11.18
N SER A 44 -9.53 13.32 -11.75
CA SER A 44 -10.57 14.27 -11.31
C SER A 44 -10.96 14.11 -9.85
N THR A 45 -10.77 12.91 -9.30
CA THR A 45 -10.84 12.61 -7.87
C THR A 45 -9.54 11.91 -7.50
N LEU A 46 -8.90 12.34 -6.41
CA LEU A 46 -7.69 11.67 -5.91
C LEU A 46 -8.06 10.27 -5.41
N GLU A 47 -7.67 9.26 -6.16
CA GLU A 47 -7.83 7.85 -5.77
C GLU A 47 -6.67 7.39 -4.87
N ASP A 48 -5.44 7.86 -5.12
CA ASP A 48 -4.29 7.53 -4.29
C ASP A 48 -4.43 8.05 -2.86
N GLN A 49 -4.07 7.22 -1.90
CA GLN A 49 -3.97 7.60 -0.50
C GLN A 49 -2.60 7.21 0.04
N ALA A 50 -2.11 7.98 1.00
CA ALA A 50 -0.87 7.66 1.68
C ALA A 50 -0.94 8.13 3.14
N GLN A 51 -0.28 7.41 4.04
CA GLN A 51 -0.28 7.74 5.46
C GLN A 51 1.01 7.33 6.14
N VAL A 52 1.39 8.11 7.15
CA VAL A 52 2.51 7.79 8.04
C VAL A 52 2.06 7.96 9.49
N LEU A 53 2.37 6.96 10.30
CA LEU A 53 2.16 6.98 11.74
C LEU A 53 3.50 6.73 12.42
N THR A 54 3.93 7.68 13.25
CA THR A 54 5.19 7.58 14.00
C THR A 54 4.91 7.46 15.49
N SER A 55 5.66 6.59 16.15
CA SER A 55 5.78 6.52 17.61
C SER A 55 7.26 6.41 17.99
N PRO A 56 7.61 6.58 19.27
CA PRO A 56 8.99 6.38 19.73
C PRO A 56 9.54 4.97 19.47
N SER A 57 8.68 3.96 19.29
CA SER A 57 9.07 2.55 19.13
C SER A 57 8.78 1.97 17.75
N ALA A 58 8.05 2.69 16.89
CA ALA A 58 7.72 2.21 15.57
C ALA A 58 7.35 3.32 14.58
N THR A 59 7.49 3.04 13.29
CA THR A 59 7.06 3.92 12.19
C THR A 59 6.32 3.09 11.15
N TYR A 60 5.07 3.43 10.87
CA TYR A 60 4.23 2.75 9.89
C TYR A 60 4.02 3.68 8.71
N VAL A 61 4.19 3.16 7.50
CA VAL A 61 4.05 3.89 6.23
C VAL A 61 3.11 3.09 5.34
N GLY A 62 2.13 3.76 4.73
CA GLY A 62 1.18 3.16 3.81
C GLY A 62 1.07 3.96 2.52
N VAL A 63 1.05 3.27 1.39
CA VAL A 63 0.82 3.82 0.04
C VAL A 63 -0.22 2.95 -0.64
N TYR A 64 -1.32 3.58 -1.08
CA TYR A 64 -2.49 2.90 -1.61
C TYR A 64 -2.88 3.55 -2.94
N ASP A 65 -2.60 2.87 -4.04
CA ASP A 65 -3.00 3.29 -5.39
C ASP A 65 -4.45 2.83 -5.58
N GLY A 66 -5.39 3.77 -5.68
CA GLY A 66 -6.81 3.47 -5.80
C GLY A 66 -7.25 3.46 -7.26
N HIS A 67 -8.22 2.61 -7.62
CA HIS A 67 -8.76 2.60 -8.97
C HIS A 67 -10.27 2.32 -9.00
N GLY A 68 -10.97 2.92 -9.97
CA GLY A 68 -12.42 2.77 -10.14
C GLY A 68 -13.24 3.61 -9.14
N GLY A 69 -12.56 4.43 -8.34
CA GLY A 69 -13.08 5.23 -7.22
C GLY A 69 -12.13 5.22 -6.01
N PRO A 70 -12.13 6.28 -5.18
CA PRO A 70 -11.25 6.40 -4.01
C PRO A 70 -11.69 5.58 -2.79
N GLU A 71 -12.83 4.88 -2.85
CA GLU A 71 -13.46 4.25 -1.69
C GLU A 71 -12.58 3.16 -1.06
N ALA A 72 -11.92 2.34 -1.87
CA ALA A 72 -11.07 1.25 -1.38
C ALA A 72 -9.80 1.76 -0.70
N SER A 73 -9.05 2.66 -1.36
CA SER A 73 -7.83 3.25 -0.80
C SER A 73 -8.11 4.06 0.47
N ARG A 74 -9.24 4.80 0.51
CA ARG A 74 -9.72 5.48 1.72
C ARG A 74 -10.10 4.50 2.82
N PHE A 75 -10.77 3.40 2.49
CA PHE A 75 -11.09 2.38 3.48
C PHE A 75 -9.83 1.79 4.10
N ILE A 76 -8.83 1.42 3.29
CA ILE A 76 -7.54 0.90 3.78
C ILE A 76 -6.86 1.91 4.70
N THR A 77 -6.79 3.18 4.27
CA THR A 77 -6.22 4.29 5.07
C THR A 77 -6.86 4.34 6.46
N ASN A 78 -8.18 4.24 6.54
CA ASN A 78 -8.92 4.43 7.79
C ASN A 78 -8.83 3.23 8.76
N HIS A 79 -8.47 2.05 8.28
CA HIS A 79 -8.57 0.81 9.07
C HIS A 79 -7.23 0.08 9.26
N MET A 80 -6.37 0.05 8.24
CA MET A 80 -5.17 -0.80 8.20
C MET A 80 -4.26 -0.59 9.42
N PHE A 81 -3.92 0.66 9.76
CA PHE A 81 -3.07 0.94 10.91
C PHE A 81 -3.75 0.64 12.24
N GLY A 82 -5.08 0.82 12.32
CA GLY A 82 -5.85 0.44 13.51
C GLY A 82 -5.79 -1.06 13.77
N TYR A 83 -5.96 -1.88 12.73
CA TYR A 83 -5.81 -3.33 12.85
C TYR A 83 -4.38 -3.75 13.18
N LEU A 84 -3.37 -3.15 12.53
CA LEU A 84 -1.96 -3.43 12.84
C LEU A 84 -1.61 -3.12 14.30
N GLN A 85 -2.01 -1.95 14.80
CA GLN A 85 -1.76 -1.57 16.19
C GLN A 85 -2.48 -2.51 17.17
N ARG A 86 -3.75 -2.83 16.89
CA ARG A 86 -4.53 -3.75 17.72
C ARG A 86 -3.89 -5.13 17.76
N PHE A 87 -3.64 -5.76 16.62
CA PHE A 87 -3.07 -7.10 16.57
C PHE A 87 -1.64 -7.14 17.09
N SER A 88 -0.85 -6.08 16.86
CA SER A 88 0.48 -5.94 17.46
C SER A 88 0.41 -5.89 18.98
N ALA A 89 -0.57 -5.19 19.57
CA ALA A 89 -0.74 -5.15 21.02
C ALA A 89 -1.18 -6.52 21.58
N GLU A 90 -2.10 -7.21 20.88
CA GLU A 90 -2.59 -8.54 21.27
C GLU A 90 -1.49 -9.64 21.21
N HIS A 91 -0.52 -9.52 20.29
CA HIS A 91 0.52 -10.53 20.06
C HIS A 91 1.91 -10.11 20.57
N GLY A 92 2.02 -9.00 21.29
CA GLY A 92 3.26 -8.55 21.92
C GLY A 92 4.29 -7.91 20.98
N GLY A 93 3.88 -7.46 19.79
CA GLY A 93 4.75 -6.76 18.84
C GLY A 93 4.38 -7.02 17.38
N LEU A 94 5.09 -6.37 16.47
CA LEU A 94 4.96 -6.65 15.03
C LEU A 94 5.58 -8.00 14.70
N SER A 95 4.83 -8.79 13.93
CA SER A 95 5.25 -10.08 13.39
C SER A 95 4.58 -10.31 12.05
N LYS A 96 5.05 -11.32 11.30
CA LYS A 96 4.40 -11.76 10.07
C LYS A 96 2.91 -12.07 10.28
N GLU A 97 2.60 -12.82 11.33
CA GLU A 97 1.21 -13.20 11.67
C GLU A 97 0.33 -11.98 11.98
N VAL A 98 0.86 -10.97 12.68
CA VAL A 98 0.13 -9.73 12.97
C VAL A 98 -0.21 -8.97 11.68
N ILE A 99 0.73 -8.94 10.73
CA ILE A 99 0.52 -8.27 9.45
C ILE A 99 -0.50 -9.05 8.62
N GLU A 100 -0.40 -10.38 8.57
CA GLU A 100 -1.39 -11.24 7.91
C GLU A 100 -2.80 -11.02 8.47
N LYS A 101 -2.96 -11.04 9.80
CA LYS A 101 -4.23 -10.76 10.46
C LYS A 101 -4.78 -9.36 10.14
N ALA A 102 -3.93 -8.35 10.06
CA ALA A 102 -4.36 -6.98 9.75
C ALA A 102 -4.86 -6.84 8.30
N PHE A 103 -4.17 -7.49 7.37
CA PHE A 103 -4.57 -7.53 5.96
C PHE A 103 -5.89 -8.31 5.79
N ASP A 104 -6.00 -9.50 6.38
CA ASP A 104 -7.22 -10.32 6.34
C ASP A 104 -8.44 -9.60 6.94
N ALA A 105 -8.24 -8.90 8.08
CA ALA A 105 -9.30 -8.15 8.73
C ALA A 105 -9.75 -6.95 7.87
N THR A 106 -8.81 -6.25 7.23
CA THR A 106 -9.10 -5.12 6.34
C THR A 106 -9.89 -5.59 5.13
N GLU A 107 -9.48 -6.67 4.48
CA GLU A 107 -10.18 -7.24 3.34
C GLU A 107 -11.58 -7.72 3.72
N THR A 108 -11.69 -8.51 4.79
CA THR A 108 -12.98 -9.03 5.26
C THR A 108 -13.96 -7.89 5.55
N ALA A 109 -13.49 -6.83 6.22
CA ALA A 109 -14.30 -5.67 6.53
C ALA A 109 -14.72 -4.91 5.26
N PHE A 110 -13.83 -4.77 4.28
CA PHE A 110 -14.15 -4.11 3.02
C PHE A 110 -15.14 -4.91 2.17
N VAL A 111 -14.97 -6.23 2.06
CA VAL A 111 -15.92 -7.12 1.38
C VAL A 111 -17.30 -7.04 2.01
N ASN A 112 -17.39 -6.97 3.34
CA ASN A 112 -18.67 -6.78 4.02
C ASN A 112 -19.30 -5.41 3.70
N LEU A 113 -18.50 -4.33 3.69
CA LEU A 113 -18.96 -3.00 3.27
C LEU A 113 -19.53 -3.02 1.84
N VAL A 114 -18.85 -3.69 0.90
CA VAL A 114 -19.32 -3.87 -0.48
C VAL A 114 -20.64 -4.63 -0.51
N ARG A 115 -20.75 -5.75 0.21
CA ARG A 115 -21.97 -6.57 0.29
C ARG A 115 -23.17 -5.82 0.87
N GLU A 116 -22.94 -4.93 1.83
CA GLU A 116 -23.98 -4.12 2.44
C GLU A 116 -24.38 -2.91 1.58
N SER A 117 -23.44 -2.39 0.77
CA SER A 117 -23.64 -1.13 0.04
C SER A 117 -24.00 -1.28 -1.43
N TRP A 118 -23.75 -2.42 -2.08
CA TRP A 118 -23.79 -2.51 -3.55
C TRP A 118 -25.19 -2.32 -4.17
N LEU A 119 -26.27 -2.59 -3.43
CA LEU A 119 -27.64 -2.36 -3.94
C LEU A 119 -27.92 -0.86 -4.10
N ASP A 120 -27.46 -0.04 -3.15
CA ASP A 120 -27.65 1.42 -3.16
C ASP A 120 -26.53 2.14 -3.92
N ARG A 121 -25.34 1.56 -3.97
CA ARG A 121 -24.13 2.11 -4.60
C ARG A 121 -23.43 1.05 -5.46
N PRO A 122 -23.99 0.65 -6.61
CA PRO A 122 -23.46 -0.44 -7.44
C PRO A 122 -22.01 -0.27 -7.87
N GLN A 123 -21.53 0.97 -8.04
CA GLN A 123 -20.15 1.28 -8.42
C GLN A 123 -19.10 0.77 -7.42
N ILE A 124 -19.47 0.53 -6.16
CA ILE A 124 -18.55 0.03 -5.13
C ILE A 124 -18.02 -1.39 -5.45
N VAL A 125 -18.66 -2.13 -6.35
CA VAL A 125 -18.18 -3.45 -6.77
C VAL A 125 -16.99 -3.37 -7.74
N SER A 126 -16.74 -2.19 -8.31
CA SER A 126 -15.65 -1.96 -9.28
C SER A 126 -14.49 -1.16 -8.71
N VAL A 127 -14.57 -0.72 -7.45
CA VAL A 127 -13.45 -0.03 -6.79
C VAL A 127 -12.43 -1.06 -6.28
N GLY A 128 -11.16 -0.68 -6.25
CA GLY A 128 -10.09 -1.46 -5.65
C GLY A 128 -8.90 -0.59 -5.33
N SER A 129 -7.89 -1.18 -4.69
CA SER A 129 -6.66 -0.46 -4.41
C SER A 129 -5.48 -1.42 -4.21
N CYS A 130 -4.31 -1.04 -4.72
CA CYS A 130 -3.04 -1.60 -4.29
C CYS A 130 -2.79 -1.25 -2.82
N CYS A 131 -2.07 -2.10 -2.10
CA CYS A 131 -1.75 -1.88 -0.70
C CYS A 131 -0.27 -2.19 -0.43
N LEU A 132 0.54 -1.13 -0.27
CA LEU A 132 1.92 -1.24 0.18
C LEU A 132 2.04 -0.67 1.59
N VAL A 133 2.54 -1.47 2.51
CA VAL A 133 2.79 -1.07 3.89
C VAL A 133 4.23 -1.37 4.28
N GLY A 134 4.93 -0.37 4.81
CA GLY A 134 6.25 -0.48 5.42
C GLY A 134 6.19 -0.24 6.92
N LEU A 135 6.69 -1.17 7.72
CA LEU A 135 6.64 -1.10 9.18
C LEU A 135 8.04 -1.23 9.76
N ILE A 136 8.52 -0.19 10.43
CA ILE A 136 9.82 -0.17 11.09
C ILE A 136 9.57 -0.27 12.59
N SER A 137 10.13 -1.28 13.25
CA SER A 137 10.11 -1.40 14.71
C SER A 137 11.25 -2.28 15.19
N ASN A 138 11.89 -1.90 16.31
CA ASN A 138 12.96 -2.66 16.95
C ASN A 138 14.13 -3.05 16.00
N GLY A 139 14.51 -2.16 15.09
CA GLY A 139 15.57 -2.46 14.12
C GLY A 139 15.15 -3.46 13.04
N THR A 140 13.86 -3.69 12.84
CA THR A 140 13.35 -4.55 11.76
C THR A 140 12.41 -3.74 10.87
N LEU A 141 12.59 -3.86 9.56
CA LEU A 141 11.67 -3.41 8.53
C LEU A 141 10.85 -4.59 8.01
N TYR A 142 9.53 -4.49 8.12
CA TYR A 142 8.59 -5.36 7.41
C TYR A 142 8.00 -4.59 6.22
N VAL A 143 7.89 -5.25 5.06
CA VAL A 143 7.23 -4.67 3.89
C VAL A 143 6.21 -5.65 3.37
N ALA A 144 4.94 -5.25 3.34
CA ALA A 144 3.83 -6.03 2.79
C ALA A 144 3.31 -5.35 1.52
N ASN A 145 3.17 -6.10 0.42
CA ASN A 145 2.73 -5.55 -0.86
C ASN A 145 1.60 -6.39 -1.49
N VAL A 146 0.56 -5.68 -1.96
CA VAL A 146 -0.50 -6.17 -2.84
C VAL A 146 -0.63 -5.18 -3.99
N GLY A 147 -0.56 -5.67 -5.23
CA GLY A 147 -0.53 -4.80 -6.41
C GLY A 147 0.88 -4.40 -6.83
N ASP A 148 0.97 -3.31 -7.58
CA ASP A 148 2.17 -2.87 -8.31
C ASP A 148 2.84 -1.62 -7.74
N SER A 149 2.40 -1.17 -6.56
CA SER A 149 3.18 -0.28 -5.70
C SER A 149 4.52 -0.90 -5.31
N ARG A 150 5.53 -0.06 -5.02
CA ARG A 150 6.90 -0.55 -4.79
C ARG A 150 7.62 0.13 -3.63
N ALA A 151 8.30 -0.67 -2.81
CA ALA A 151 9.29 -0.20 -1.86
C ALA A 151 10.71 -0.38 -2.40
N VAL A 152 11.54 0.65 -2.25
CA VAL A 152 12.94 0.67 -2.69
C VAL A 152 13.81 1.23 -1.57
N LEU A 153 14.87 0.51 -1.22
CA LEU A 153 15.87 0.92 -0.24
C LEU A 153 17.05 1.59 -0.94
N GLY A 154 17.40 2.81 -0.51
CA GLY A 154 18.65 3.45 -0.90
C GLY A 154 19.78 3.01 0.03
N ARG A 155 20.68 2.13 -0.44
CA ARG A 155 21.82 1.65 0.35
C ARG A 155 23.09 2.42 -0.02
N GLN A 156 23.68 3.11 0.95
CA GLN A 156 24.98 3.73 0.76
C GLN A 156 26.07 2.65 0.76
N VAL A 157 26.88 2.62 -0.30
CA VAL A 157 28.00 1.72 -0.47
C VAL A 157 29.28 2.54 -0.40
N ALA A 158 30.19 2.14 0.48
CA ALA A 158 31.51 2.77 0.57
C ALA A 158 32.25 2.58 -0.75
N GLY A 159 32.73 3.68 -1.34
CA GLY A 159 33.58 3.64 -2.52
C GLY A 159 34.90 2.91 -2.26
N SER A 160 35.59 2.53 -3.34
CA SER A 160 36.99 2.09 -3.25
C SER A 160 37.82 3.12 -2.48
N ARG A 161 38.82 2.69 -1.68
CA ARG A 161 39.74 3.57 -0.92
C ARG A 161 40.43 4.65 -1.77
N ILE A 162 40.33 4.55 -3.10
CA ILE A 162 40.91 5.45 -4.09
C ILE A 162 39.98 6.65 -4.42
N SER A 163 38.66 6.52 -4.23
CA SER A 163 37.69 7.60 -4.45
C SER A 163 36.87 7.84 -3.18
N ASN A 164 37.00 9.00 -2.56
CA ASN A 164 36.19 9.46 -1.42
C ASN A 164 34.71 9.71 -1.79
N SER A 165 34.16 9.01 -2.77
CA SER A 165 32.78 9.12 -3.21
C SER A 165 31.99 7.93 -2.68
N SER A 166 31.05 8.21 -1.77
CA SER A 166 30.00 7.24 -1.43
C SER A 166 28.98 7.19 -2.56
N THR A 167 28.61 5.98 -2.99
CA THR A 167 27.58 5.77 -4.00
C THR A 167 26.33 5.24 -3.31
N VAL A 168 25.14 5.69 -3.71
CA VAL A 168 23.87 5.12 -3.25
C VAL A 168 23.36 4.16 -4.32
N VAL A 169 23.06 2.93 -3.92
CA VAL A 169 22.47 1.90 -4.79
C VAL A 169 21.00 1.75 -4.41
N ALA A 170 20.12 1.72 -5.42
CA ALA A 170 18.71 1.43 -5.23
C ALA A 170 18.49 -0.08 -5.21
N GLU A 171 17.92 -0.58 -4.12
CA GLU A 171 17.61 -1.99 -3.91
C GLU A 171 16.10 -2.16 -3.79
N ARG A 172 15.49 -2.83 -4.77
CA ARG A 172 14.05 -3.09 -4.78
C ARG A 172 13.71 -4.12 -3.71
N LEU A 173 12.77 -3.78 -2.82
CA LEU A 173 12.36 -4.66 -1.71
C LEU A 173 11.14 -5.53 -2.03
N THR A 174 10.24 -5.05 -2.90
CA THR A 174 8.99 -5.75 -3.25
C THR A 174 8.95 -6.11 -4.72
N THR A 175 8.33 -7.24 -5.07
CA THR A 175 7.94 -7.54 -6.46
C THR A 175 6.53 -7.02 -6.73
N ASP A 176 6.25 -6.62 -7.97
CA ASP A 176 4.91 -6.18 -8.34
C ASP A 176 4.01 -7.41 -8.41
N HIS A 177 2.82 -7.32 -7.82
CA HIS A 177 1.82 -8.38 -7.82
C HIS A 177 0.67 -7.95 -8.74
N ASN A 178 0.86 -8.14 -10.06
CA ASN A 178 -0.12 -7.79 -11.08
C ASN A 178 -0.20 -8.87 -12.17
N VAL A 179 -1.25 -8.85 -12.99
CA VAL A 179 -1.44 -9.87 -14.05
C VAL A 179 -0.46 -9.73 -15.23
N GLY A 180 0.45 -8.75 -15.21
CA GLY A 180 1.63 -8.72 -16.06
C GLY A 180 2.62 -9.85 -15.73
N GLU A 181 2.61 -10.35 -14.50
CA GLU A 181 3.40 -11.50 -14.05
C GLU A 181 2.70 -12.83 -14.37
N GLU A 182 3.44 -13.79 -14.90
CA GLU A 182 2.86 -15.06 -15.37
C GLU A 182 2.30 -15.92 -14.23
N GLU A 183 3.01 -15.98 -13.11
CA GLU A 183 2.59 -16.78 -11.96
C GLU A 183 1.28 -16.25 -11.36
N VAL A 184 1.14 -14.92 -11.29
CA VAL A 184 -0.10 -14.25 -10.87
C VAL A 184 -1.25 -14.58 -11.82
N ARG A 185 -1.00 -14.61 -13.14
CA ARG A 185 -2.03 -15.02 -14.11
C ARG A 185 -2.47 -16.47 -13.92
N LYS A 186 -1.53 -17.37 -13.61
CA LYS A 186 -1.85 -18.79 -13.37
C LYS A 186 -2.70 -18.94 -12.12
N GLU A 187 -2.33 -18.25 -11.05
CA GLU A 187 -3.05 -18.25 -9.78
C GLU A 187 -4.48 -17.72 -9.93
N VAL A 188 -4.65 -16.54 -10.55
CA VAL A 188 -5.97 -15.94 -10.80
C VAL A 188 -6.87 -16.89 -11.59
N LYS A 189 -6.34 -17.54 -12.64
CA LYS A 189 -7.10 -18.52 -13.44
C LYS A 189 -7.47 -19.76 -12.63
N ALA A 190 -6.58 -20.24 -11.76
CA ALA A 190 -6.86 -21.40 -10.92
C ALA A 190 -7.96 -21.13 -9.89
N LEU A 191 -8.06 -19.90 -9.36
CA LEU A 191 -9.14 -19.49 -8.46
C LEU A 191 -10.49 -19.26 -9.17
N HIS A 192 -10.48 -19.07 -10.50
CA HIS A 192 -11.68 -18.77 -11.29
C HIS A 192 -11.82 -19.73 -12.49
N PRO A 193 -11.94 -21.05 -12.24
CA PRO A 193 -11.98 -22.05 -13.30
C PRO A 193 -13.18 -21.89 -14.26
N ASP A 194 -14.28 -21.34 -13.77
CA ASP A 194 -15.53 -21.14 -14.54
C ASP A 194 -15.55 -19.84 -15.35
N ASP A 195 -14.49 -19.03 -15.26
CA ASP A 195 -14.40 -17.73 -15.90
C ASP A 195 -13.21 -17.64 -16.87
N PRO A 196 -13.36 -18.11 -18.12
CA PRO A 196 -12.27 -18.12 -19.10
C PRO A 196 -11.79 -16.72 -19.47
N HIS A 197 -12.55 -15.68 -19.15
CA HIS A 197 -12.23 -14.28 -19.42
C HIS A 197 -11.75 -13.53 -18.17
N ILE A 198 -11.40 -14.23 -17.08
CA ILE A 198 -10.89 -13.58 -15.86
C ILE A 198 -9.62 -12.78 -16.12
N VAL A 199 -8.73 -13.28 -17.00
CA VAL A 199 -7.48 -12.62 -17.41
C VAL A 199 -7.44 -12.52 -18.93
N VAL A 200 -7.45 -11.30 -19.44
CA VAL A 200 -7.53 -10.99 -20.88
C VAL A 200 -6.33 -10.17 -21.31
N TYR A 201 -5.70 -10.55 -22.42
CA TYR A 201 -4.70 -9.71 -23.07
C TYR A 201 -5.40 -8.69 -23.97
N THR A 202 -5.30 -7.40 -23.65
CA THR A 202 -5.95 -6.33 -24.40
C THR A 202 -5.15 -5.04 -24.31
N ARG A 203 -5.12 -4.26 -25.40
CA ARG A 203 -4.38 -3.00 -25.50
C ARG A 203 -2.89 -3.14 -25.14
N GLY A 204 -2.28 -4.26 -25.55
CA GLY A 204 -0.84 -4.52 -25.35
C GLY A 204 -0.43 -5.04 -23.97
N VAL A 205 -1.37 -5.19 -23.03
CA VAL A 205 -1.08 -5.65 -21.66
C VAL A 205 -2.12 -6.67 -21.18
N TRP A 206 -1.76 -7.47 -20.17
CA TRP A 206 -2.69 -8.39 -19.50
C TRP A 206 -3.54 -7.62 -18.49
N ARG A 207 -4.84 -7.91 -18.43
CA ARG A 207 -5.81 -7.24 -17.53
C ARG A 207 -6.82 -8.22 -16.94
N LEU A 208 -7.22 -8.00 -15.70
CA LEU A 208 -8.36 -8.66 -15.06
C LEU A 208 -9.66 -8.17 -15.71
N LYS A 209 -10.47 -9.10 -16.22
CA LYS A 209 -11.74 -8.82 -16.93
C LYS A 209 -11.59 -7.79 -18.08
N GLY A 210 -10.37 -7.55 -18.55
CA GLY A 210 -10.08 -6.50 -19.54
C GLY A 210 -10.00 -5.06 -18.97
N ILE A 211 -10.10 -4.87 -17.65
CA ILE A 211 -10.24 -3.55 -17.01
C ILE A 211 -8.89 -3.08 -16.43
N ILE A 212 -8.34 -3.80 -15.44
CA ILE A 212 -7.18 -3.35 -14.64
C ILE A 212 -6.04 -4.37 -14.64
N GLN A 213 -4.83 -3.98 -14.24
CA GLN A 213 -3.67 -4.89 -14.14
C GLN A 213 -3.40 -5.36 -12.70
N ALA A 214 -3.63 -4.49 -11.71
CA ALA A 214 -3.54 -4.81 -10.31
C ALA A 214 -4.75 -5.63 -9.84
N LEU A 215 -4.58 -6.38 -8.77
CA LEU A 215 -5.63 -7.20 -8.18
C LEU A 215 -6.58 -6.33 -7.33
N ILE A 216 -7.88 -6.58 -7.44
CA ILE A 216 -8.94 -5.86 -6.68
C ILE A 216 -9.05 -6.36 -5.24
N SER A 217 -8.56 -7.58 -4.96
CA SER A 217 -8.86 -8.32 -3.75
C SER A 217 -7.62 -9.02 -3.18
N PHE A 218 -7.50 -9.00 -1.87
CA PHE A 218 -6.44 -9.61 -1.07
C PHE A 218 -6.55 -11.15 -1.00
N ILE A 219 -7.61 -11.74 -1.59
CA ILE A 219 -7.86 -13.20 -1.63
C ILE A 219 -6.75 -13.98 -2.36
N LEU A 220 -5.94 -13.31 -3.20
CA LEU A 220 -4.78 -13.88 -3.88
C LEU A 220 -3.48 -13.83 -3.05
N GLY A 221 -3.59 -13.52 -1.75
CA GLY A 221 -2.43 -13.38 -0.88
C GLY A 221 -1.64 -12.10 -1.14
N PHE A 222 -0.81 -11.75 -0.16
CA PHE A 222 0.11 -10.62 -0.26
C PHE A 222 1.54 -11.11 -0.09
N LEU A 223 2.49 -10.36 -0.63
CA LEU A 223 3.91 -10.66 -0.49
C LEU A 223 4.46 -9.91 0.72
N LEU A 224 4.90 -10.67 1.73
CA LEU A 224 5.54 -10.13 2.92
C LEU A 224 7.05 -10.36 2.88
N TYR A 225 7.79 -9.28 3.08
CA TYR A 225 9.24 -9.25 3.19
C TYR A 225 9.63 -8.75 4.58
N LYS A 226 10.73 -9.30 5.12
CA LYS A 226 11.29 -8.91 6.42
C LYS A 226 12.78 -8.64 6.24
N PHE A 227 13.25 -7.51 6.76
CA PHE A 227 14.64 -7.06 6.70
C PHE A 227 15.08 -6.62 8.10
N ASP A 228 16.28 -6.99 8.51
CA ASP A 228 16.91 -6.45 9.72
C ASP A 228 17.72 -5.19 9.33
N LEU A 229 17.46 -4.08 10.02
CA LEU A 229 18.05 -2.75 9.79
C LEU A 229 19.25 -2.48 10.69
#